data_AF-A0A7W6VFR0-F1
#
_entry.id   AF-A0A7W6VFR0-F1
#
_cell.length_a   1.000
_cell.length_b   1.000
_cell.length_c   1.000
_cell.angle_alpha   90.00
_cell.angle_beta   90.00
_cell.angle_gamma   90.00
#
_symmetry.space_group_name_H-M   'P 1'
#
loop_
_entity.id
_entity.type
_entity.pdbx_description
1 polymer ?
#
loop_
_entity_poly.entity_id
_entity_poly.type
_entity_poly.pdbx_seq_one_letter_code
_entity_poly.pdbx_strand_id
1 'polypeptide(L)'
;MIAARRLSLVPDGVHSSAPKRKAGALRVAIATQDMKSLDAHFGSAKRFVVYDVSPDDWKLVEVLDFEDVSDQSGKHRNEDVDRINPKVKALEGCHLLFCLAIGGPSAARVVSAKIHPIKVSDPQLIEDVLSRTRAMLRTTPPPWLRKVLTEAGAIEKKPFDEED
;
A
#
# COMPACT_ATOMS: atom_id res chain seq x y z
N MET A 1 -1.85 9.98 -21.18
CA MET A 1 -1.29 8.72 -20.59
C MET A 1 -0.67 9.08 -19.27
N ILE A 2 -1.25 8.65 -18.14
CA ILE A 2 -0.62 8.80 -16.82
C ILE A 2 0.54 7.80 -16.75
N ALA A 3 1.77 8.31 -16.76
CA ALA A 3 2.95 7.49 -16.57
C ALA A 3 3.16 7.27 -15.06
N ALA A 4 2.92 6.05 -14.58
CA ALA A 4 3.27 5.69 -13.22
C ALA A 4 4.80 5.66 -13.09
N ARG A 5 5.35 6.49 -12.21
CA ARG A 5 6.78 6.51 -11.88
C ARG A 5 6.99 5.75 -10.59
N ARG A 6 7.94 4.81 -10.59
CA ARG A 6 8.31 4.01 -9.42
C ARG A 6 9.67 4.47 -8.91
N LEU A 7 9.70 5.04 -7.72
CA LEU A 7 10.92 5.42 -7.02
C LEU A 7 11.17 4.39 -5.91
N SER A 8 12.14 3.50 -6.09
CA SER A 8 12.51 2.49 -5.09
C SER A 8 13.78 2.90 -4.34
N LEU A 9 13.88 2.53 -3.06
CA LEU A 9 15.18 2.56 -2.39
C LEU A 9 16.08 1.49 -3.02
N VAL A 10 17.21 1.91 -3.57
CA VAL A 10 18.19 1.02 -4.19
C VAL A 10 19.20 0.62 -3.11
N PRO A 11 19.21 -0.64 -2.63
CA PRO A 11 20.43 -1.20 -2.04
C PRO A 11 21.44 -1.40 -3.19
N ASP A 12 22.72 -1.07 -2.97
CA ASP A 12 23.76 -1.06 -4.00
C ASP A 12 23.66 -2.26 -4.98
N GLY A 13 23.25 -1.97 -6.23
CA GLY A 13 23.27 -2.91 -7.35
C GLY A 13 21.92 -3.48 -7.83
N VAL A 14 21.51 -3.01 -9.02
CA VAL A 14 20.68 -3.68 -10.05
C VAL A 14 19.14 -3.54 -10.01
N HIS A 15 18.62 -3.36 -11.24
CA HIS A 15 17.30 -2.98 -11.75
C HIS A 15 16.03 -3.72 -11.27
N SER A 16 14.94 -2.94 -11.19
CA SER A 16 13.56 -3.18 -11.70
C SER A 16 12.83 -4.49 -11.36
N SER A 17 13.00 -5.04 -10.16
CA SER A 17 12.00 -5.95 -9.59
C SER A 17 11.40 -5.32 -8.33
N ALA A 18 10.11 -5.58 -8.06
CA ALA A 18 9.51 -5.14 -6.80
C ALA A 18 10.38 -5.69 -5.66
N PRO A 19 10.88 -4.84 -4.75
CA PRO A 19 11.82 -5.27 -3.71
C PRO A 19 11.25 -6.44 -2.91
N LYS A 20 12.08 -7.49 -2.73
CA LYS A 20 11.72 -8.69 -1.96
C LYS A 20 11.27 -8.27 -0.57
N ARG A 21 10.05 -8.68 -0.20
CA ARG A 21 9.47 -8.40 1.11
C ARG A 21 10.23 -9.16 2.19
N LYS A 22 10.49 -8.50 3.33
CA LYS A 22 10.99 -9.18 4.53
C LYS A 22 9.95 -10.22 5.01
N ALA A 23 10.38 -11.46 5.26
CA ALA A 23 9.51 -12.47 5.84
C ALA A 23 8.86 -11.93 7.13
N GLY A 24 7.55 -12.12 7.23
CA GLY A 24 6.74 -11.64 8.33
C GLY A 24 6.45 -10.14 8.43
N ALA A 25 6.71 -9.37 7.37
CA ALA A 25 6.24 -8.00 7.26
C ALA A 25 4.94 -7.89 6.42
N LEU A 26 4.13 -6.87 6.70
CA LEU A 26 3.03 -6.45 5.84
C LEU A 26 3.48 -5.36 4.88
N ARG A 27 3.17 -5.49 3.60
CA ARG A 27 3.32 -4.38 2.66
C ARG A 27 2.09 -3.48 2.71
N VAL A 28 2.30 -2.23 3.08
CA VAL A 28 1.27 -1.22 3.34
C VAL A 28 1.48 -0.06 2.38
N ALA A 29 0.45 0.27 1.61
CA ALA A 29 0.43 1.48 0.78
C ALA A 29 -0.39 2.57 1.47
N ILE A 30 0.11 3.81 1.43
CA ILE A 30 -0.56 4.97 2.02
C ILE A 30 -0.75 6.03 0.94
N ALA A 31 -2.00 6.41 0.68
CA ALA A 31 -2.37 7.43 -0.28
C ALA A 31 -2.03 8.83 0.25
N THR A 32 -1.26 9.60 -0.52
CA THR A 32 -0.75 10.90 -0.08
C THR A 32 -0.55 11.88 -1.23
N GLN A 33 -0.64 13.17 -0.92
CA GLN A 33 -0.27 14.28 -1.79
C GLN A 33 1.15 14.78 -1.48
N ASP A 34 1.61 14.70 -0.23
CA ASP A 34 2.81 15.38 0.27
C ASP A 34 3.94 14.45 0.76
N MET A 35 3.69 13.13 0.80
CA MET A 35 4.58 12.10 1.37
C MET A 35 4.88 12.21 2.86
N LYS A 36 4.17 13.07 3.59
CA LYS A 36 4.28 13.23 5.04
C LYS A 36 3.03 12.72 5.75
N SER A 37 1.87 12.94 5.13
CA SER A 37 0.56 12.64 5.71
C SER A 37 -0.22 11.70 4.80
N LEU A 38 -1.03 10.84 5.42
CA LEU A 38 -2.18 10.26 4.74
C LEU A 38 -3.22 11.37 4.60
N ASP A 39 -3.31 11.96 3.41
CA ASP A 39 -4.14 13.15 3.13
C ASP A 39 -4.89 13.05 1.79
N ALA A 40 -4.88 11.88 1.15
CA ALA A 40 -5.46 11.69 -0.17
C ALA A 40 -6.60 10.66 -0.21
N HIS A 41 -7.57 10.93 -1.08
CA HIS A 41 -8.49 9.91 -1.58
C HIS A 41 -7.75 9.02 -2.58
N PHE A 42 -8.12 7.75 -2.69
CA PHE A 42 -7.45 6.82 -3.60
C PHE A 42 -7.41 7.31 -5.06
N GLY A 43 -8.56 7.80 -5.57
CA GLY A 43 -8.70 8.25 -6.95
C GLY A 43 -7.86 9.48 -7.28
N SER A 44 -7.72 10.44 -6.35
CA SER A 44 -7.00 11.71 -6.54
C SER A 44 -5.59 11.73 -5.95
N ALA A 45 -5.16 10.65 -5.29
CA ALA A 45 -3.81 10.53 -4.76
C ALA A 45 -2.76 10.73 -5.85
N LYS A 46 -1.88 11.70 -5.68
CA LYS A 46 -0.71 11.90 -6.52
C LYS A 46 0.32 10.82 -6.28
N ARG A 47 0.41 10.33 -5.04
CA ARG A 47 1.43 9.35 -4.65
C ARG A 47 0.85 8.26 -3.74
N PHE A 48 1.51 7.10 -3.79
CA PHE A 48 1.40 6.08 -2.77
C PHE A 48 2.79 5.80 -2.21
N VAL A 49 2.94 5.97 -0.90
CA VAL A 49 4.18 5.60 -0.22
C VAL A 49 3.98 4.19 0.35
N VAL A 50 4.88 3.28 -0.02
CA VAL A 50 4.77 1.86 0.28
C VAL A 50 5.81 1.50 1.34
N TYR A 51 5.37 0.87 2.42
CA TYR A 51 6.21 0.40 3.52
C TYR A 51 6.06 -1.10 3.72
N ASP A 52 7.13 -1.76 4.14
CA ASP A 52 7.07 -3.07 4.77
C ASP A 52 7.07 -2.84 6.29
N VAL A 53 6.01 -3.30 6.97
CA VAL A 53 5.75 -3.07 8.40
C VAL A 53 5.77 -4.40 9.14
N SER A 54 6.66 -4.55 10.12
CA SER A 54 6.70 -5.70 11.03
C SER A 54 6.41 -5.25 12.46
N PRO A 55 6.19 -6.15 13.43
CA PRO A 55 6.02 -5.75 14.84
C PRO A 55 7.14 -4.81 15.33
N ASP A 56 8.37 -5.07 14.91
CA ASP A 56 9.57 -4.37 15.39
C ASP A 56 9.91 -3.07 14.68
N ASP A 57 9.59 -2.90 13.40
CA ASP A 57 10.03 -1.74 12.63
C ASP A 57 9.17 -1.57 11.37
N TRP A 58 9.37 -0.48 10.63
CA TRP A 58 8.90 -0.33 9.26
C TRP A 58 10.03 0.15 8.35
N LYS A 59 9.98 -0.26 7.09
CA LYS A 59 10.95 0.16 6.07
C LYS A 59 10.21 0.73 4.88
N LEU A 60 10.64 1.92 4.44
CA LEU A 60 10.20 2.45 3.15
C LEU A 60 10.66 1.48 2.06
N VAL A 61 9.74 1.13 1.17
CA VAL A 61 9.96 0.20 0.06
C VAL A 61 10.13 1.00 -1.22
N GLU A 62 9.14 1.84 -1.49
CA GLU A 62 9.06 2.64 -2.70
C GLU A 62 8.00 3.73 -2.59
N VAL A 63 8.06 4.67 -3.53
CA VAL A 63 7.07 5.70 -3.77
C VAL A 63 6.57 5.53 -5.19
N LEU A 64 5.27 5.40 -5.34
CA LEU A 64 4.58 5.34 -6.63
C LEU A 64 4.00 6.72 -6.91
N ASP A 65 4.46 7.38 -7.96
CA ASP A 65 4.04 8.72 -8.35
C ASP A 65 3.19 8.67 -9.63
N PHE A 66 2.05 9.36 -9.58
CA PHE A 66 1.01 9.44 -10.60
C PHE A 66 0.66 10.88 -10.97
N GLU A 67 1.54 11.84 -10.68
CA GLU A 67 1.33 13.24 -11.05
C GLU A 67 1.16 13.38 -12.57
N ASP A 68 0.09 14.06 -12.99
CA ASP A 68 -0.22 14.31 -14.40
C ASP A 68 0.92 15.17 -14.99
N VAL A 69 1.71 14.58 -15.88
CA VAL A 69 2.67 15.34 -16.67
C VAL A 69 1.86 16.04 -17.76
N SER A 70 1.49 17.30 -17.55
CA SER A 70 0.93 18.11 -18.62
C SER A 70 1.94 18.10 -19.76
N ASP A 71 1.54 17.61 -20.94
CA ASP A 71 2.33 17.88 -22.13
C ASP A 71 2.33 19.41 -22.32
N GLN A 72 3.49 20.01 -22.58
CA GLN A 72 3.61 21.46 -22.81
C GLN A 72 2.85 21.94 -24.08
N SER A 73 1.97 21.12 -24.65
CA SER A 73 1.16 21.39 -25.83
C SER A 73 -0.11 22.19 -25.52
N GLY A 74 -0.45 22.42 -24.24
CA GLY A 74 -1.60 23.26 -23.84
C GLY A 74 -2.97 22.66 -24.19
N LYS A 75 -3.04 21.39 -24.60
CA LYS A 75 -4.33 20.71 -24.82
C LYS A 75 -4.82 20.14 -23.50
N HIS A 76 -5.95 20.65 -23.00
CA HIS A 76 -6.77 19.95 -22.02
C HIS A 76 -7.21 18.63 -22.65
N ARG A 77 -6.46 17.56 -22.40
CA ARG A 77 -6.82 16.25 -22.91
C ARG A 77 -8.02 15.77 -22.12
N ASN A 78 -9.08 15.42 -22.83
CA ASN A 78 -10.26 14.71 -22.33
C ASN A 78 -9.85 13.30 -21.86
N GLU A 79 -8.97 13.21 -20.86
CA GLU A 79 -8.34 11.99 -20.36
C GLU A 79 -9.01 11.53 -19.04
N ASP A 80 -10.29 11.18 -19.13
CA ASP A 80 -10.95 10.23 -18.21
C ASP A 80 -10.69 8.77 -18.68
N VAL A 81 -9.53 8.54 -19.28
CA VAL A 81 -9.02 7.21 -19.60
C VAL A 81 -8.58 6.58 -18.28
N ASP A 82 -9.46 5.72 -17.73
CA ASP A 82 -9.31 4.89 -16.53
C ASP A 82 -8.05 5.15 -15.68
N ARG A 83 -8.10 6.19 -14.83
CA ARG A 83 -7.02 6.55 -13.90
C ARG A 83 -6.86 5.55 -12.75
N ILE A 84 -7.79 4.60 -12.62
CA ILE A 84 -7.92 3.68 -11.50
C ILE A 84 -7.08 2.43 -11.72
N ASN A 85 -7.18 1.82 -12.91
CA ASN A 85 -6.45 0.58 -13.22
C ASN A 85 -4.92 0.69 -13.06
N PRO A 86 -4.25 1.76 -13.54
CA PRO A 86 -2.81 1.91 -13.35
C PRO A 86 -2.40 1.95 -11.87
N LYS A 87 -3.22 2.59 -11.02
CA LYS A 87 -2.98 2.67 -9.57
C LYS A 87 -3.13 1.30 -8.90
N VAL A 88 -4.21 0.57 -9.22
CA VAL A 88 -4.43 -0.78 -8.69
C VAL A 88 -3.28 -1.71 -9.08
N LYS A 89 -2.88 -1.71 -10.36
CA LYS A 89 -1.78 -2.53 -10.87
C LYS A 89 -0.45 -2.21 -10.17
N ALA A 90 -0.15 -0.94 -9.95
CA ALA A 90 1.10 -0.55 -9.30
C ALA A 90 1.18 -0.99 -7.83
N LEU A 91 0.02 -1.14 -7.18
CA LEU A 91 -0.12 -1.57 -5.79
C LEU A 91 -0.21 -3.09 -5.63
N GLU A 92 -0.18 -3.87 -6.72
CA GLU A 92 -0.17 -5.33 -6.67
C GLU A 92 0.92 -5.84 -5.72
N GLY A 93 0.53 -6.81 -4.89
CA GLY A 93 1.36 -7.33 -3.82
C GLY A 93 1.18 -6.59 -2.49
N CYS A 94 0.71 -5.35 -2.43
CA CYS A 94 0.37 -4.72 -1.14
C CYS A 94 -0.74 -5.52 -0.43
N HIS A 95 -0.69 -5.58 0.90
CA HIS A 95 -1.75 -6.20 1.70
C HIS A 95 -2.78 -5.16 2.14
N LEU A 96 -2.32 -3.97 2.51
CA LEU A 96 -3.15 -2.87 3.01
C LEU A 96 -3.00 -1.66 2.12
N LEU A 97 -4.11 -0.95 1.93
CA LEU A 97 -4.13 0.38 1.34
C LEU A 97 -4.87 1.32 2.30
N PHE A 98 -4.20 2.37 2.78
CA PHE A 98 -4.83 3.43 3.56
C PHE A 98 -5.13 4.66 2.70
N CYS A 99 -6.33 5.22 2.85
CA CYS A 99 -6.76 6.45 2.16
C CYS A 99 -7.89 7.17 2.92
N LEU A 100 -8.13 8.45 2.60
CA LEU A 100 -9.25 9.21 3.18
C LEU A 100 -10.62 8.77 2.65
N ALA A 101 -10.66 8.42 1.36
CA ALA A 101 -11.84 7.79 0.78
C ALA A 101 -11.51 7.00 -0.49
N ILE A 102 -12.39 6.07 -0.81
CA ILE A 102 -12.36 5.25 -2.00
C ILE A 102 -13.79 4.99 -2.47
N GLY A 103 -14.06 5.21 -3.75
CA GLY A 103 -15.38 4.92 -4.35
C GLY A 103 -15.60 3.42 -4.53
N GLY A 104 -16.85 2.96 -4.48
CA GLY A 104 -17.22 1.54 -4.56
C GLY A 104 -16.56 0.76 -5.72
N PRO A 105 -16.61 1.25 -6.97
CA PRO A 105 -15.95 0.58 -8.10
C PRO A 105 -14.43 0.46 -7.95
N SER A 106 -13.76 1.48 -7.39
CA SER A 106 -12.32 1.42 -7.12
C SER A 106 -12.01 0.45 -5.98
N ALA A 107 -12.81 0.45 -4.92
CA ALA A 107 -12.67 -0.48 -3.80
C ALA A 107 -12.82 -1.94 -4.26
N ALA A 108 -13.78 -2.23 -5.13
CA ALA A 108 -13.95 -3.55 -5.70
C ALA A 108 -12.70 -4.03 -6.44
N ARG A 109 -12.10 -3.17 -7.29
CA ARG A 109 -10.86 -3.49 -8.02
C ARG A 109 -9.66 -3.71 -7.09
N VAL A 110 -9.52 -2.89 -6.04
CA VAL A 110 -8.48 -3.04 -5.00
C VAL A 110 -8.62 -4.38 -4.26
N VAL A 111 -9.85 -4.74 -3.88
CA VAL A 111 -10.15 -6.03 -3.22
C VAL A 111 -9.89 -7.21 -4.16
N SER A 112 -10.27 -7.11 -5.44
CA SER A 112 -9.96 -8.13 -6.46
C SER A 112 -8.45 -8.32 -6.65
N ALA A 113 -7.65 -7.28 -6.46
CA ALA A 113 -6.19 -7.35 -6.44
C ALA A 113 -5.60 -7.90 -5.12
N LYS A 114 -6.44 -8.44 -4.22
CA LYS A 114 -6.08 -8.97 -2.90
C LYS A 114 -5.49 -7.94 -1.94
N ILE A 115 -5.85 -6.67 -2.11
CA ILE A 115 -5.46 -5.57 -1.24
C ILE A 115 -6.68 -5.20 -0.38
N HIS A 116 -6.49 -5.07 0.94
CA HIS A 116 -7.55 -4.64 1.85
C HIS A 116 -7.53 -3.11 2.03
N PRO A 117 -8.54 -2.37 1.53
CA PRO A 117 -8.61 -0.93 1.70
C PRO A 117 -9.11 -0.56 3.10
N ILE A 118 -8.41 0.36 3.76
CA ILE A 118 -8.78 0.97 5.03
C ILE A 118 -9.02 2.45 4.80
N LYS A 119 -10.25 2.87 5.10
CA LYS A 119 -10.63 4.28 5.11
C LYS A 119 -10.32 4.89 6.47
N VAL A 120 -9.61 6.01 6.50
CA VAL A 120 -9.47 6.85 7.71
C VAL A 120 -10.29 8.12 7.55
N SER A 121 -10.86 8.62 8.64
CA SER A 121 -11.79 9.76 8.60
C SER A 121 -11.08 11.10 8.38
N ASP A 122 -9.88 11.26 8.94
CA ASP A 122 -9.16 12.53 8.99
C ASP A 122 -7.70 12.34 8.56
N PRO A 123 -7.06 13.39 8.00
CA PRO A 123 -5.64 13.37 7.70
C PRO A 123 -4.78 13.08 8.93
N GLN A 124 -3.77 12.25 8.76
CA GLN A 124 -2.87 11.80 9.84
C GLN A 124 -1.45 11.69 9.32
N LEU A 125 -0.45 11.86 10.18
CA LEU A 125 0.93 11.62 9.79
C LEU A 125 1.12 10.16 9.37
N ILE A 126 1.94 9.93 8.35
CA ILE A 126 2.28 8.57 7.92
C ILE A 126 2.87 7.76 9.09
N GLU A 127 3.68 8.39 9.94
CA GLU A 127 4.27 7.75 11.12
C GLU A 127 3.22 7.24 12.12
N ASP A 128 2.09 7.95 12.28
CA ASP A 128 1.00 7.52 13.16
C ASP A 128 0.29 6.29 12.59
N VAL A 129 0.07 6.27 11.27
CA VAL A 129 -0.52 5.13 10.55
C VAL A 129 0.36 3.89 10.68
N LEU A 130 1.68 4.05 10.51
CA LEU A 130 2.66 2.97 10.65
C LEU A 130 2.75 2.46 12.09
N SER A 131 2.76 3.36 13.08
CA SER A 131 2.79 3.03 14.50
C SER A 131 1.54 2.25 14.94
N ARG A 132 0.35 2.67 14.49
CA ARG A 132 -0.89 1.95 14.74
C ARG A 132 -0.90 0.57 14.10
N THR A 133 -0.37 0.46 12.88
CA THR A 133 -0.25 -0.82 12.18
C THR A 133 0.68 -1.77 12.95
N ARG A 134 1.80 -1.29 13.48
CA ARG A 134 2.69 -2.08 14.36
C ARG A 134 2.03 -2.52 15.65
N ALA A 135 1.28 -1.62 16.32
CA ALA A 135 0.56 -1.96 17.54
C ALA A 135 -0.48 -3.07 17.31
N MET A 136 -1.22 -3.00 16.19
CA MET A 136 -2.15 -4.06 15.77
C MET A 136 -1.41 -5.40 15.51
N LEU A 137 -0.23 -5.35 14.88
CA LEU A 137 0.58 -6.54 14.63
C LEU A 137 1.13 -7.19 15.90
N ARG A 138 1.47 -6.39 16.92
CA ARG A 138 2.01 -6.87 18.21
C ARG A 138 0.98 -7.48 19.14
N THR A 139 -0.26 -7.03 19.04
CA THR A 139 -1.33 -7.43 19.96
C THR A 139 -2.10 -8.60 19.37
N THR A 140 -3.19 -8.31 18.69
CA THR A 140 -4.12 -9.32 18.19
C THR A 140 -4.47 -8.96 16.75
N PRO A 141 -3.62 -9.31 15.76
CA PRO A 141 -3.94 -9.05 14.37
C PRO A 141 -5.27 -9.74 14.01
N PRO A 142 -6.11 -9.11 13.16
CA PRO A 142 -7.36 -9.70 12.71
C PRO A 142 -7.16 -11.12 12.14
N PRO A 143 -8.15 -12.03 12.26
CA PRO A 143 -8.00 -13.42 11.82
C PRO A 143 -7.54 -13.55 10.36
N TRP A 144 -8.08 -12.71 9.46
CA TRP A 144 -7.70 -12.70 8.05
C TRP A 144 -6.22 -12.31 7.85
N LEU A 145 -5.70 -11.42 8.70
CA LEU A 145 -4.33 -10.93 8.64
C LEU A 145 -3.34 -11.93 9.22
N ARG A 146 -3.75 -12.71 10.23
CA ARG A 146 -2.94 -13.84 10.74
C ARG A 146 -2.62 -14.81 9.62
N LYS A 147 -3.60 -15.17 8.78
CA LYS A 147 -3.39 -16.06 7.63
C LYS A 147 -2.34 -15.49 6.68
N VAL A 148 -2.45 -14.21 6.32
CA VAL A 148 -1.47 -13.52 5.46
C VAL A 148 -0.07 -13.51 6.08
N LEU A 149 0.02 -13.26 7.39
CA LEU A 149 1.29 -13.28 8.12
C LEU A 149 1.90 -14.68 8.20
N THR A 150 1.10 -15.73 8.43
CA THR A 150 1.56 -17.13 8.42
C THR A 150 2.07 -17.53 7.04
N GLU A 151 1.35 -17.18 5.96
CA GLU A 151 1.79 -17.41 4.58
C GLU A 151 3.08 -16.63 4.23
N ALA A 152 3.28 -15.46 4.84
CA ALA A 152 4.49 -14.66 4.73
C ALA A 152 5.63 -15.08 5.69
N GLY A 153 5.44 -16.14 6.49
CA GLY A 153 6.46 -16.67 7.41
C GLY A 153 6.65 -15.88 8.72
N ALA A 154 5.68 -15.06 9.14
CA ALA A 154 5.73 -14.27 10.39
C ALA A 154 5.32 -15.03 11.65
N ILE A 155 4.51 -16.08 11.50
CA ILE A 155 3.89 -16.79 12.61
C ILE A 155 4.20 -18.28 12.41
N GLU A 156 4.95 -18.88 13.34
CA GLU A 156 5.08 -20.33 13.39
C GLU A 156 3.70 -20.96 13.60
N LYS A 157 3.37 -21.98 12.80
CA LYS A 157 2.21 -22.84 13.08
C LYS A 157 2.48 -23.50 14.44
N LYS A 158 1.79 -23.06 15.50
CA LYS A 158 1.64 -23.94 16.65
C LYS A 158 0.86 -25.17 16.19
N PRO A 159 1.37 -26.40 16.39
CA PRO A 159 0.57 -27.60 16.24
C PRO A 159 -0.67 -27.42 17.12
N PHE A 160 -1.83 -27.68 16.55
CA PHE A 160 -3.05 -27.79 17.33
C PHE A 160 -2.90 -29.10 18.10
N ASP A 161 -2.65 -29.03 19.41
CA ASP A 161 -2.81 -30.19 20.28
C ASP A 161 -4.31 -30.50 20.30
N GLU A 162 -4.68 -31.60 19.64
CA GLU A 162 -5.91 -32.33 19.94
C GLU A 162 -5.75 -32.88 21.36
N GLU A 163 -6.38 -32.25 22.35
CA GLU A 163 -6.65 -32.91 23.63
C GLU A 163 -7.84 -33.86 23.45
N ASP A 164 -7.62 -35.11 23.91
CA ASP A 164 -8.47 -36.32 23.84
C ASP A 164 -9.95 -36.15 24.22
#